data_AF-A0A2E9PPZ5-F1
#
_entry.id   AF-A0A2E9PPZ5-F1
#
_cell.length_a   1.000
_cell.length_b   1.000
_cell.length_c   1.000
_cell.angle_alpha   90.00
_cell.angle_beta   90.00
_cell.angle_gamma   90.00
#
_symmetry.space_group_name_H-M   'P 1'
#
loop_
_entity.id
_entity.type
_entity.pdbx_description
1 polymer ?
#
loop_
_entity_poly.entity_id
_entity_poly.type
_entity_poly.pdbx_seq_one_letter_code
_entity_poly.pdbx_strand_id
1 'polypeptide(L)'
;KGQKVARKIRAGSVCVNDVMTNYITADLPFGGVGISGIGRVHGPEGLRSFAQTQAVLVDQFGLKKEPWWYPMGNKTKKLFHMVTRWIYG
;
A
#
# COMPACT_ATOMS: atom_id res chain seq x y z
N LYS A 1 18.46 -8.67 26.47
CA LYS A 1 19.51 -8.47 25.43
C LYS A 1 18.98 -8.78 24.02
N GLY A 2 18.35 -9.94 23.78
CA GLY A 2 17.83 -10.33 22.44
C GLY A 2 16.90 -9.33 21.75
N GLN A 3 15.93 -8.75 22.45
CA GLN A 3 15.04 -7.71 21.87
C GLN A 3 15.79 -6.48 21.33
N LYS A 4 16.91 -6.08 21.94
CA LYS A 4 17.73 -4.95 21.45
C LYS A 4 18.42 -5.29 20.13
N VAL A 5 18.80 -6.56 19.94
CA VAL A 5 19.39 -7.07 18.70
C VAL A 5 18.31 -7.21 17.62
N ALA A 6 17.15 -7.76 17.96
CA ALA A 6 16.02 -7.94 17.05
C ALA A 6 15.63 -6.62 16.34
N ARG A 7 15.66 -5.49 17.06
CA ARG A 7 15.36 -4.15 16.49
C ARG A 7 16.42 -3.60 15.51
N LYS A 8 17.62 -4.18 15.48
CA LYS A 8 18.75 -3.70 14.66
C LYS A 8 19.02 -4.58 13.43
N ILE A 9 18.40 -5.75 13.34
CA ILE A 9 18.63 -6.69 12.24
C ILE A 9 17.49 -6.59 11.21
N ARG A 10 17.86 -6.66 9.93
CA ARG A 10 16.89 -6.75 8.83
C ARG A 10 16.57 -8.22 8.58
N ALA A 11 15.47 -8.69 9.15
CA ALA A 11 15.00 -10.07 9.02
C ALA A 11 13.48 -10.11 8.79
N GLY A 12 13.00 -11.20 8.18
CA GLY A 12 11.57 -11.40 7.94
C GLY A 12 10.76 -11.70 9.21
N SER A 13 11.37 -12.45 10.14
CA SER A 13 10.86 -12.73 11.47
C SER A 13 12.03 -12.95 12.44
N VAL A 14 11.81 -12.69 13.74
CA VAL A 14 12.81 -12.89 14.79
C VAL A 14 12.13 -13.51 16.01
N CYS A 15 12.64 -14.64 16.48
CA CYS A 15 12.28 -15.22 17.76
C CYS A 15 13.34 -14.86 18.81
N VAL A 16 12.92 -14.43 19.99
CA VAL A 16 13.82 -14.15 21.12
C VAL A 16 13.62 -15.24 22.16
N ASN A 17 14.70 -15.95 22.50
CA ASN A 17 14.70 -17.11 23.41
C ASN A 17 13.83 -18.29 22.94
N ASP A 18 13.53 -18.37 21.64
CA ASP A 18 12.72 -19.43 21.06
C ASP A 18 13.10 -19.65 19.58
N VAL A 19 12.63 -20.72 18.96
CA VAL A 19 12.88 -21.08 17.56
C VAL A 19 11.62 -21.73 16.95
N MET A 20 11.31 -21.41 15.70
CA MET A 20 10.15 -21.91 14.93
C MET A 20 8.74 -21.61 15.49
N THR A 21 8.57 -21.18 16.75
CA THR A 21 7.26 -20.84 17.32
C THR A 21 6.50 -19.75 16.55
N ASN A 22 7.24 -18.82 15.91
CA ASN A 22 6.66 -17.81 15.03
C ASN A 22 5.96 -18.40 13.80
N TYR A 23 6.36 -19.59 13.33
CA TYR A 23 5.72 -20.26 12.20
C TYR A 23 4.40 -20.92 12.60
N ILE A 24 4.34 -21.57 13.76
CA ILE A 24 3.10 -22.22 14.22
C ILE A 24 2.03 -21.21 14.70
N THR A 25 2.44 -19.96 14.95
CA THR A 25 1.52 -18.88 15.33
C THR A 25 0.86 -18.30 14.08
N ALA A 26 -0.29 -18.85 13.70
CA ALA A 26 -0.99 -18.51 12.44
C ALA A 26 -1.45 -17.05 12.33
N ASP A 27 -1.54 -16.31 13.44
CA ASP A 27 -1.89 -14.90 13.45
C ASP A 27 -0.68 -13.98 13.17
N LEU A 28 0.54 -14.51 13.31
CA LEU A 28 1.77 -13.74 13.10
C LEU A 28 2.19 -13.82 11.62
N PRO A 29 2.42 -12.69 10.92
CA PRO A 29 2.81 -12.71 9.52
C PRO A 29 4.22 -13.29 9.33
N PHE A 30 4.31 -14.35 8.54
CA PHE A 30 5.54 -15.07 8.24
C PHE A 30 5.99 -14.81 6.81
N GLY A 31 7.29 -14.55 6.60
CA GLY A 31 7.86 -14.36 5.27
C GLY A 31 9.24 -13.74 5.31
N GLY A 32 9.92 -13.72 4.17
CA GLY A 32 11.30 -13.23 4.04
C GLY A 32 11.42 -11.72 3.86
N VAL A 33 12.67 -11.25 3.79
CA VAL A 33 13.02 -9.90 3.32
C VAL A 33 14.35 -9.93 2.55
N GLY A 34 14.39 -9.29 1.38
CA GLY A 34 15.58 -9.27 0.51
C GLY A 34 15.79 -10.62 -0.18
N ILE A 35 17.01 -11.16 -0.13
CA ILE A 35 17.35 -12.44 -0.78
C ILE A 35 16.58 -13.64 -0.20
N SER A 36 16.05 -13.52 1.02
CA SER A 36 15.26 -14.57 1.67
C SER A 36 13.80 -14.63 1.21
N GLY A 37 13.37 -13.70 0.34
CA GLY A 37 12.03 -13.67 -0.24
C GLY A 37 11.29 -12.35 -0.09
N ILE A 38 10.10 -12.31 -0.67
CA ILE A 38 9.18 -11.17 -0.67
C ILE A 38 7.76 -11.64 -0.26
N GLY A 39 6.94 -10.71 0.22
CA GLY A 39 5.58 -11.00 0.66
C GLY A 39 5.50 -11.64 2.05
N ARG A 40 4.28 -12.01 2.43
CA ARG A 40 3.94 -12.63 3.73
C ARG A 40 2.83 -13.66 3.54
N VAL A 41 2.85 -14.69 4.36
CA VAL A 41 1.73 -15.59 4.65
C VAL A 41 1.34 -15.43 6.12
N HIS A 42 0.26 -16.09 6.56
CA HIS A 42 -0.30 -15.95 7.91
C HIS A 42 -0.81 -14.55 8.24
N GLY A 43 -1.64 -14.45 9.27
CA GLY A 43 -2.26 -13.21 9.70
C GLY A 43 -3.06 -12.50 8.60
N PRO A 44 -3.50 -11.26 8.88
CA PRO A 44 -4.19 -10.42 7.91
C PRO A 44 -3.34 -10.07 6.69
N GLU A 45 -2.02 -9.94 6.85
CA GLU A 45 -1.09 -9.64 5.76
C GLU A 45 -1.02 -10.79 4.76
N GLY A 46 -0.98 -12.03 5.24
CA GLY A 46 -1.00 -13.23 4.41
C GLY A 46 -2.30 -13.35 3.64
N LEU A 47 -3.45 -13.15 4.29
CA LEU A 47 -4.74 -13.16 3.59
C LEU A 47 -4.80 -12.09 2.49
N ARG A 48 -4.33 -10.88 2.79
CA ARG A 48 -4.26 -9.78 1.80
C ARG A 48 -3.30 -10.08 0.66
N SER A 49 -2.25 -10.88 0.88
CA SER A 49 -1.31 -11.27 -0.19
C SER A 49 -1.95 -12.12 -1.28
N PHE A 50 -3.04 -12.83 -0.96
CA PHE A 50 -3.85 -13.60 -1.90
C PHE A 50 -5.07 -12.83 -2.43
N ALA A 51 -5.30 -11.60 -1.97
CA ALA A 51 -6.39 -10.76 -2.42
C ALA A 51 -5.93 -9.79 -3.51
N GLN A 52 -6.81 -9.51 -4.47
CA GLN A 52 -6.59 -8.45 -5.46
C GLN A 52 -7.22 -7.16 -4.95
N THR A 53 -6.42 -6.09 -4.84
CA THR A 53 -6.95 -4.76 -4.48
C THR A 53 -7.73 -4.18 -5.65
N GLN A 54 -9.02 -3.91 -5.45
CA GLN A 54 -9.88 -3.21 -6.41
C GLN A 54 -10.13 -1.79 -5.94
N ALA A 55 -9.77 -0.81 -6.77
CA ALA A 55 -10.15 0.58 -6.56
C ALA A 55 -11.57 0.82 -7.10
N VAL A 56 -12.46 1.33 -6.25
CA VAL A 56 -13.82 1.73 -6.62
C VAL A 56 -13.99 3.19 -6.28
N LEU A 57 -14.34 4.00 -7.28
CA LEU A 57 -14.67 5.42 -7.12
C LEU A 57 -16.15 5.59 -7.43
N VAL A 58 -16.87 6.26 -6.53
CA VAL A 58 -18.28 6.61 -6.70
C VAL A 58 -18.37 8.12 -6.69
N ASP A 59 -18.88 8.71 -7.78
CA ASP A 59 -19.21 10.13 -7.82
C ASP A 59 -20.38 10.41 -6.86
N GLN A 60 -20.13 11.25 -5.86
CA GLN A 60 -21.14 11.60 -4.86
C GLN A 60 -22.24 12.51 -5.41
N PHE A 61 -21.93 13.32 -6.44
CA PHE A 61 -22.85 14.33 -6.96
C PHE A 61 -23.59 13.88 -8.23
N GLY A 62 -23.11 12.83 -8.90
CA GLY A 62 -23.73 12.25 -10.09
C GLY A 62 -23.89 13.26 -11.22
N LEU A 63 -22.95 14.19 -11.38
CA LEU A 63 -23.06 15.24 -12.38
C LEU A 63 -23.01 14.63 -13.78
N LYS A 64 -23.88 15.09 -14.69
CA LYS A 64 -23.92 14.59 -16.08
C LYS A 64 -22.61 14.84 -16.84
N LYS A 65 -21.83 15.85 -16.43
CA LYS A 65 -20.50 16.18 -16.97
C LYS A 65 -19.64 16.84 -15.90
N GLU A 66 -18.47 16.27 -15.63
CA GLU A 66 -17.44 16.98 -14.85
C GLU A 66 -16.72 18.02 -15.74
N PRO A 67 -16.23 19.14 -15.16
CA PRO A 67 -15.57 20.19 -15.93
C PRO A 67 -14.36 19.73 -16.75
N TRP A 68 -13.66 18.69 -16.28
CA TRP A 68 -12.49 18.11 -16.94
C TRP A 68 -12.83 16.96 -17.91
N TRP A 69 -14.10 16.57 -18.03
CA TRP A 69 -14.50 15.57 -19.03
C TRP A 69 -14.40 16.13 -20.45
N TYR A 70 -14.04 15.25 -21.38
CA TYR A 70 -14.05 15.57 -22.79
C TYR A 70 -15.49 15.73 -23.30
N PRO A 71 -15.79 16.70 -24.19
CA PRO A 71 -14.91 17.75 -24.70
C PRO A 71 -14.79 18.92 -23.72
N MET A 72 -13.56 19.26 -23.35
CA MET A 72 -13.28 20.41 -22.50
C MET A 72 -13.37 21.73 -23.28
N GLY A 73 -14.15 22.69 -22.78
CA GLY A 73 -14.23 24.02 -23.37
C GLY A 73 -12.93 24.82 -23.23
N ASN A 74 -12.69 25.75 -24.17
CA ASN A 74 -11.48 26.58 -24.20
C ASN A 74 -11.26 27.40 -22.90
N LYS A 75 -12.34 27.78 -22.20
CA LYS A 75 -12.25 28.48 -20.91
C LYS A 75 -11.73 27.57 -19.81
N THR A 76 -12.27 26.36 -19.69
CA THR A 76 -11.84 25.36 -18.71
C THR A 76 -10.39 24.93 -18.95
N LYS A 77 -10.00 24.75 -20.21
CA LYS A 77 -8.61 24.45 -20.58
C LYS A 77 -7.63 25.54 -20.15
N LYS A 78 -7.99 26.83 -20.36
CA LYS A 78 -7.17 27.97 -19.93
C LYS A 78 -7.05 28.04 -18.41
N LEU A 79 -8.16 27.83 -17.69
CA LEU A 79 -8.17 27.81 -16.23
C LEU A 79 -7.32 26.65 -15.68
N PHE A 80 -7.49 25.44 -16.22
CA PHE A 80 -6.71 24.28 -15.83
C PHE A 80 -5.21 24.54 -16.05
N HIS A 81 -4.82 25.06 -17.21
CA HIS A 81 -3.42 25.39 -17.51
C HIS A 81 -2.84 26.46 -16.57
N MET A 82 -3.62 27.49 -16.21
CA MET A 82 -3.21 28.51 -15.25
C MET A 82 -2.96 27.90 -13.86
N VAL A 83 -3.90 27.06 -13.39
CA VAL A 83 -3.82 26.41 -12.08
C VAL A 83 -2.66 25.42 -12.02
N THR A 84 -2.48 24.57 -13.04
CA THR A 84 -1.34 23.64 -13.07
C THR A 84 -0.01 24.38 -13.10
N ARG A 85 0.07 25.52 -13.79
CA ARG A 85 1.29 26.36 -13.81
C ARG A 85 1.56 27.07 -12.49
N TRP A 86 0.54 27.31 -11.67
CA TRP A 86 0.71 27.86 -10.33
C TRP A 86 1.12 26.79 -9.31
N ILE A 87 0.62 25.56 -9.45
CA ILE A 87 0.92 24.44 -8.54
C ILE A 87 2.30 23.82 -8.83
N TYR A 88 2.65 23.67 -10.11
CA TYR A 88 3.87 22.97 -10.56
C TYR A 88 4.91 23.89 -11.19
N GLY A 89 4.66 25.20 -11.19
CA GLY A 89 5.61 26.23 -11.67
C GLY A 89 6.39 26.85 -10.54
#